data_AF-A0A7T7XNL8-F1
#
_entry.id   AF-A0A7T7XNL8-F1
#
_cell.length_a   1.000
_cell.length_b   1.000
_cell.length_c   1.000
_cell.angle_alpha   90.00
_cell.angle_beta   90.00
_cell.angle_gamma   90.00
#
_symmetry.space_group_name_H-M   'P 1'
#
loop_
_entity.id
_entity.type
_entity.pdbx_description
1 polymer ?
#
loop_
_entity_poly.entity_id
_entity_poly.type
_entity_poly.pdbx_seq_one_letter_code
_entity_poly.pdbx_strand_id
1 'polypeptide(L)'
;MEAWGVRRRLFFGAVALYCLSLFSCAGLLRPEDGSGGTDLFRQGQSPVLLVERDPRPVQPVTAPSAILVRGDTRASGLPGFGPNAFSSVYGEYNVEFPAEGEAGAASDVPGFFVWASGEPVYYDPGIWTLRPSPGGYQMREQNTEDGQLFALSLESGPPGEYWTLIVGFPSISGNEPLSGGSRERLISSLVSRFTYFVSIKHYSSDVSLPAVITF
;
A
#
# COMPACT_ATOMS: atom_id res chain seq x y z
N MET A 1 -52.58 4.06 6.11
CA MET A 1 -52.28 3.23 7.29
C MET A 1 -50.80 2.89 7.20
N GLU A 2 -49.95 3.89 7.41
CA GLU A 2 -49.32 4.23 8.71
C GLU A 2 -48.42 3.08 9.20
N ALA A 3 -47.12 3.13 8.93
CA ALA A 3 -46.09 3.91 9.62
C ALA A 3 -45.47 3.12 10.78
N TRP A 4 -44.33 2.46 10.54
CA TRP A 4 -43.32 2.23 11.58
C TRP A 4 -41.95 2.61 11.04
N GLY A 5 -41.52 3.80 11.46
CA GLY A 5 -40.26 4.41 11.10
C GLY A 5 -39.17 4.18 12.13
N VAL A 6 -37.94 4.36 11.63
CA VAL A 6 -36.90 5.22 12.24
C VAL A 6 -36.44 4.86 13.65
N ARG A 7 -35.27 4.19 13.72
CA ARG A 7 -34.12 4.58 14.57
C ARG A 7 -32.84 4.23 13.80
N ARG A 8 -32.23 5.20 13.10
CA ARG A 8 -31.07 6.03 13.54
C ARG A 8 -29.82 5.17 13.79
N ARG A 9 -28.84 5.22 12.88
CA ARG A 9 -27.70 6.18 12.89
C ARG A 9 -26.98 6.19 14.23
N LEU A 10 -25.76 5.64 14.23
CA LEU A 10 -24.57 6.00 15.04
C LEU A 10 -23.69 4.76 15.14
N PHE A 11 -22.70 4.56 14.26
CA PHE A 11 -21.49 3.77 14.54
C PHE A 11 -20.38 4.07 13.52
N PHE A 12 -20.12 5.34 13.25
CA PHE A 12 -18.85 5.79 12.67
C PHE A 12 -18.49 7.11 13.32
N GLY A 13 -17.55 7.06 14.27
CA GLY A 13 -17.08 8.25 14.97
C GLY A 13 -16.62 7.95 16.41
N ALA A 14 -15.52 7.23 16.58
CA ALA A 14 -14.70 7.24 17.80
C ALA A 14 -13.47 6.31 17.68
N VAL A 15 -12.47 6.62 16.82
CA VAL A 15 -11.10 6.07 16.97
C VAL A 15 -10.04 7.14 16.65
N ALA A 16 -10.31 8.39 17.02
CA ALA A 16 -9.30 9.44 16.97
C ALA A 16 -9.38 10.24 18.26
N LEU A 17 -8.21 10.50 18.85
CA LEU A 17 -7.96 11.15 20.14
C LEU A 17 -8.16 10.29 21.39
N TYR A 18 -7.10 9.54 21.76
CA TYR A 18 -6.63 9.45 23.15
C TYR A 18 -5.20 8.90 23.13
N CYS A 19 -4.20 9.78 23.31
CA CYS A 19 -2.96 9.54 24.06
C CYS A 19 -2.13 10.84 24.10
N LEU A 20 -2.34 11.56 25.20
CA LEU A 20 -1.59 12.72 25.64
C LEU A 20 -0.23 12.30 26.24
N SER A 21 0.77 13.13 25.96
CA SER A 21 1.88 13.55 26.84
C SER A 21 2.80 12.51 27.46
N LEU A 22 4.11 12.62 27.16
CA LEU A 22 5.19 12.96 28.10
C LEU A 22 6.52 12.56 27.47
N PHE A 23 7.37 13.52 27.09
CA PHE A 23 8.81 13.49 27.34
C PHE A 23 9.40 14.87 27.02
N SER A 24 9.69 15.61 28.09
CA SER A 24 10.53 16.81 28.12
C SER A 24 11.63 16.52 29.14
N CYS A 25 12.89 16.53 28.69
CA CYS A 25 14.17 16.74 29.41
C CYS A 25 15.29 16.16 28.51
N ALA A 26 16.12 16.97 27.86
CA ALA A 26 17.28 17.72 28.37
C ALA A 26 18.61 16.94 28.18
N GLY A 27 19.61 17.62 27.60
CA GLY A 27 21.00 17.15 27.41
C GLY A 27 21.49 17.42 25.98
N LEU A 28 21.93 18.63 25.59
CA LEU A 28 23.12 19.37 26.05
C LEU A 28 24.43 18.63 25.71
N LEU A 29 24.88 18.76 24.45
CA LEU A 29 26.30 18.61 24.10
C LEU A 29 26.72 19.72 23.11
N ARG A 30 27.93 20.17 23.35
CA ARG A 30 28.55 21.48 23.10
C ARG A 30 29.31 21.48 21.77
N PRO A 31 29.53 22.66 21.14
CA PRO A 31 30.35 22.79 19.94
C PRO A 31 31.85 22.79 20.30
N GLU A 32 32.67 22.15 19.46
CA GLU A 32 34.12 22.37 19.44
C GLU A 32 34.50 23.11 18.16
N ASP A 33 34.90 24.36 18.35
CA ASP A 33 35.74 25.12 17.43
C ASP A 33 37.18 24.61 17.53
N GLY A 34 37.89 24.46 16.40
CA GLY A 34 39.29 24.04 16.44
C GLY A 34 39.98 23.99 15.07
N SER A 35 40.55 25.13 14.69
CA SER A 35 41.27 25.45 13.45
C SER A 35 42.64 24.76 13.24
N GLY A 36 43.00 24.55 11.97
CA GLY A 36 44.37 24.34 11.46
C GLY A 36 44.35 23.39 10.25
N GLY A 37 44.58 23.78 9.00
CA GLY A 37 45.58 24.71 8.47
C GLY A 37 46.73 23.91 7.86
N THR A 38 46.70 23.65 6.55
CA THR A 38 47.81 23.83 5.59
C THR A 38 47.40 23.38 4.17
N ASP A 39 47.55 24.30 3.24
CA ASP A 39 47.68 24.10 1.80
C ASP A 39 48.70 23.02 1.44
N LEU A 40 48.35 22.15 0.50
CA LEU A 40 49.31 21.60 -0.45
C LEU A 40 48.63 21.41 -1.80
N PHE A 41 48.84 22.43 -2.64
CA PHE A 41 48.73 22.33 -4.09
C PHE A 41 49.41 21.06 -4.61
N ARG A 42 48.67 20.24 -5.36
CA ARG A 42 49.26 19.42 -6.42
C ARG A 42 48.32 19.40 -7.62
N GLN A 43 48.66 20.26 -8.57
CA GLN A 43 48.12 20.26 -9.93
C GLN A 43 48.37 18.89 -10.58
N GLY A 44 47.28 18.24 -10.97
CA GLY A 44 47.26 17.13 -11.92
C GLY A 44 46.02 17.31 -12.77
N GLN A 45 46.17 17.98 -13.91
CA GLN A 45 45.12 18.16 -14.91
C GLN A 45 44.73 16.78 -15.46
N SER A 46 43.58 16.26 -15.03
CA SER A 46 42.89 15.20 -15.78
C SER A 46 42.17 15.85 -16.97
N PRO A 47 42.36 15.36 -18.21
CA PRO A 47 41.58 15.85 -19.34
C PRO A 47 40.11 15.50 -19.11
N VAL A 48 39.28 16.54 -18.96
CA VAL A 48 37.82 16.42 -18.98
C VAL A 48 37.43 15.99 -20.39
N LEU A 49 37.21 14.69 -20.58
CA LEU A 49 36.45 14.18 -21.72
C LEU A 49 35.02 14.73 -21.56
N LEU A 50 34.74 15.82 -22.28
CA LEU A 50 33.39 16.26 -22.58
C LEU A 50 32.72 15.16 -23.41
N VAL A 51 32.14 14.18 -22.72
CA VAL A 51 31.15 13.29 -23.30
C VAL A 51 29.93 14.17 -23.53
N GLU A 52 29.78 14.63 -24.77
CA GLU A 52 28.58 15.27 -25.28
C GLU A 52 27.41 14.29 -25.08
N ARG A 53 26.70 14.46 -23.95
CA ARG A 53 25.48 13.71 -23.67
C ARG A 53 24.44 14.20 -24.67
N ASP A 54 24.31 13.43 -25.74
CA ASP A 54 23.17 13.44 -26.66
C ASP A 54 21.88 13.68 -25.84
N PRO A 55 21.19 14.83 -26.00
CA PRO A 55 20.00 15.16 -25.24
C PRO A 55 18.86 14.34 -25.82
N ARG A 56 18.83 13.03 -25.52
CA ARG A 56 17.61 12.27 -25.71
C ARG A 56 16.54 12.95 -24.87
N PRO A 57 15.38 13.31 -25.44
CA PRO A 57 14.26 13.75 -24.64
C PRO A 57 13.99 12.65 -23.61
N VAL A 58 14.16 12.97 -22.33
CA VAL A 58 13.66 12.12 -21.24
C VAL A 58 12.16 12.16 -21.39
N GLN A 59 11.58 11.22 -22.13
CA GLN A 59 10.13 11.07 -22.16
C GLN A 59 9.69 10.76 -20.72
N PRO A 60 8.88 11.60 -20.06
CA PRO A 60 8.31 11.26 -18.78
C PRO A 60 7.22 10.22 -19.04
N VAL A 61 7.61 8.96 -19.15
CA VAL A 61 6.65 7.85 -19.08
C VAL A 61 6.66 7.38 -17.63
N THR A 62 6.05 8.16 -16.75
CA THR A 62 5.78 7.71 -15.38
C THR A 62 4.64 6.71 -15.48
N ALA A 63 4.92 5.40 -15.41
CA ALA A 63 3.86 4.39 -15.36
C ALA A 63 2.90 4.67 -14.19
N PRO A 64 1.61 4.26 -14.28
CA PRO A 64 0.68 4.34 -13.17
C PRO A 64 1.28 3.76 -11.88
N SER A 65 1.01 4.42 -10.77
CA SER A 65 1.55 4.00 -9.48
C SER A 65 0.52 4.13 -8.37
N ALA A 66 0.73 3.37 -7.29
CA ALA A 66 -0.02 3.50 -6.07
C ALA A 66 0.94 3.74 -4.91
N ILE A 67 0.60 4.70 -4.06
CA ILE A 67 1.43 5.16 -2.95
C ILE A 67 0.69 4.86 -1.65
N LEU A 68 1.37 4.19 -0.73
CA LEU A 68 0.87 3.89 0.60
C LEU A 68 0.78 5.20 1.41
N VAL A 69 -0.44 5.62 1.72
CA VAL A 69 -0.73 6.82 2.52
C VAL A 69 -0.71 6.50 4.01
N ARG A 70 -1.17 5.29 4.36
CA ARG A 70 -1.21 4.78 5.73
C ARG A 70 -0.91 3.30 5.70
N GLY A 71 -0.02 2.80 6.57
CA GLY A 71 0.41 1.39 6.52
C GLY A 71 1.07 0.84 7.79
N ASP A 72 1.19 1.66 8.82
CA ASP A 72 1.76 1.34 10.14
C ASP A 72 0.72 0.77 11.11
N THR A 73 -0.53 0.60 10.64
CA THR A 73 -1.67 0.28 11.48
C THR A 73 -1.88 -1.23 11.56
N ARG A 74 -1.82 -1.78 12.77
CA ARG A 74 -2.32 -3.13 13.04
C ARG A 74 -3.84 -3.09 13.10
N ALA A 75 -4.48 -4.05 12.46
CA ALA A 75 -5.93 -4.21 12.49
C ALA A 75 -6.29 -5.55 13.14
N SER A 76 -7.45 -5.56 13.79
CA SER A 76 -8.10 -6.77 14.30
C SER A 76 -9.26 -7.11 13.37
N GLY A 77 -9.04 -8.08 12.50
CA GLY A 77 -10.02 -8.62 11.57
C GLY A 77 -9.62 -8.50 10.10
N LEU A 78 -10.43 -9.15 9.27
CA LEU A 78 -10.35 -9.12 7.81
C LEU A 78 -11.74 -8.82 7.25
N PRO A 79 -11.88 -7.84 6.34
CA PRO A 79 -13.15 -7.58 5.67
C PRO A 79 -13.69 -8.83 4.96
N GLY A 80 -14.98 -9.11 5.14
CA GLY A 80 -15.65 -10.29 4.59
C GLY A 80 -15.55 -11.58 5.43
N PHE A 81 -14.91 -11.55 6.61
CA PHE A 81 -14.76 -12.71 7.52
C PHE A 81 -15.42 -12.52 8.90
N GLY A 82 -16.35 -11.57 9.01
CA GLY A 82 -17.11 -11.31 10.23
C GLY A 82 -16.29 -10.68 11.36
N PRO A 83 -16.77 -10.74 12.62
CA PRO A 83 -16.14 -10.09 13.78
C PRO A 83 -14.89 -10.82 14.30
N ASN A 84 -14.36 -11.78 13.56
CA ASN A 84 -13.16 -12.52 13.97
C ASN A 84 -11.96 -11.58 14.04
N ALA A 85 -11.22 -11.64 15.14
CA ALA A 85 -10.07 -10.77 15.40
C ALA A 85 -8.79 -11.33 14.78
N PHE A 86 -8.80 -11.57 13.46
CA PHE A 86 -7.59 -11.95 12.72
C PHE A 86 -6.53 -10.85 12.87
N SER A 87 -5.33 -11.18 13.32
CA SER A 87 -4.24 -10.21 13.32
C SER A 87 -3.87 -9.86 11.88
N SER A 88 -3.94 -8.57 11.54
CA SER A 88 -3.61 -8.11 10.20
C SER A 88 -2.82 -6.81 10.21
N VAL A 89 -2.05 -6.61 9.13
CA VAL A 89 -1.47 -5.31 8.76
C VAL A 89 -2.44 -4.63 7.80
N TYR A 90 -2.81 -3.39 8.08
CA TYR A 90 -3.69 -2.60 7.24
C TYR A 90 -2.90 -1.53 6.48
N GLY A 91 -3.28 -1.30 5.22
CA GLY A 91 -2.78 -0.21 4.41
C GLY A 91 -3.85 0.45 3.55
N GLU A 92 -3.68 1.75 3.34
CA GLU A 92 -4.47 2.60 2.46
C GLU A 92 -3.55 3.19 1.40
N TYR A 93 -3.96 3.10 0.14
CA TYR A 93 -3.18 3.55 -1.00
C TYR A 93 -3.93 4.57 -1.81
N ASN A 94 -3.27 5.62 -2.24
CA ASN A 94 -3.75 6.48 -3.32
C ASN A 94 -3.19 6.00 -4.66
N VAL A 95 -3.97 6.14 -5.72
CA VAL A 95 -3.53 5.78 -7.08
C VAL A 95 -3.25 7.04 -7.88
N GLU A 96 -2.07 7.10 -8.48
CA GLU A 96 -1.60 8.17 -9.32
C GLU A 96 -1.44 7.68 -10.77
N PHE A 97 -2.04 8.41 -11.69
CA PHE A 97 -1.84 8.23 -13.13
C PHE A 97 -0.96 9.36 -13.66
N PRO A 98 -0.03 9.08 -14.59
CA PRO A 98 0.70 10.15 -15.26
C PRO A 98 -0.29 11.11 -15.94
N ALA A 99 -0.06 12.41 -15.76
CA ALA A 99 -0.80 13.42 -16.50
C ALA A 99 -0.45 13.32 -17.99
N GLU A 100 -1.45 13.03 -18.82
CA GLU A 100 -1.30 13.16 -20.27
C GLU A 100 -1.37 14.66 -20.64
N GLY A 101 -0.20 15.33 -20.70
CA GLY A 101 -0.07 16.71 -21.22
C GLY A 101 -0.35 17.85 -20.22
N GLU A 102 -0.11 19.10 -20.64
CA GLU A 102 0.00 20.36 -19.87
C GLU A 102 -1.21 20.79 -19.00
N ALA A 103 -2.20 19.94 -18.76
CA ALA A 103 -3.29 20.19 -17.82
C ALA A 103 -3.34 19.06 -16.78
N GLY A 104 -2.29 18.98 -15.96
CA GLY A 104 -2.15 18.02 -14.87
C GLY A 104 -3.16 18.26 -13.75
N ALA A 105 -4.39 17.80 -13.92
CA ALA A 105 -5.22 17.41 -12.79
C ALA A 105 -4.89 15.94 -12.49
N ALA A 106 -4.24 15.68 -11.36
CA ALA A 106 -4.28 14.37 -10.75
C ALA A 106 -5.76 14.03 -10.61
N SER A 107 -6.28 13.12 -11.44
CA SER A 107 -7.61 12.59 -11.25
C SER A 107 -7.63 12.01 -9.84
N ASP A 108 -8.49 12.52 -8.97
CA ASP A 108 -8.74 11.97 -7.63
C ASP A 108 -9.33 10.57 -7.81
N VAL A 109 -8.48 9.61 -8.16
CA VAL A 109 -8.85 8.21 -8.25
C VAL A 109 -8.96 7.72 -6.81
N PRO A 110 -10.12 7.18 -6.45
CA PRO A 110 -10.30 6.61 -5.14
C PRO A 110 -9.20 5.62 -4.80
N GLY A 111 -8.64 5.80 -3.61
CA GLY A 111 -7.68 4.87 -3.08
C GLY A 111 -8.24 3.46 -2.92
N PHE A 112 -7.34 2.50 -2.68
CA PHE A 112 -7.72 1.14 -2.31
C PHE A 112 -7.10 0.77 -0.97
N PHE A 113 -7.67 -0.27 -0.38
CA PHE A 113 -7.28 -0.74 0.94
C PHE A 113 -6.70 -2.14 0.86
N VAL A 114 -5.75 -2.45 1.72
CA VAL A 114 -5.11 -3.76 1.83
C VAL A 114 -5.09 -4.20 3.27
N TRP A 115 -5.44 -5.46 3.51
CA TRP A 115 -5.21 -6.15 4.78
C TRP A 115 -4.35 -7.38 4.50
N ALA A 116 -3.31 -7.59 5.29
CA ALA A 116 -2.43 -8.75 5.18
C ALA A 116 -2.44 -9.54 6.49
N SER A 117 -2.70 -10.85 6.42
CA SER A 117 -2.65 -11.74 7.58
C SER A 117 -1.92 -13.03 7.25
N GLY A 118 -1.14 -13.54 8.20
CA GLY A 118 -0.54 -14.87 8.15
C GLY A 118 -1.45 -15.95 8.75
N GLU A 119 -2.66 -15.59 9.18
CA GLU A 119 -3.62 -16.55 9.73
C GLU A 119 -4.38 -17.28 8.61
N PRO A 120 -4.66 -18.58 8.78
CA PRO A 120 -5.47 -19.33 7.83
C PRO A 120 -6.92 -18.83 7.86
N VAL A 121 -7.49 -18.64 6.67
CA VAL A 121 -8.87 -18.19 6.48
C VAL A 121 -9.72 -19.23 5.76
N TYR A 122 -10.96 -19.36 6.22
CA TYR A 122 -11.98 -20.17 5.57
C TYR A 122 -12.88 -19.29 4.69
N TYR A 123 -13.05 -19.70 3.44
CA TYR A 123 -13.86 -18.99 2.47
C TYR A 123 -15.23 -19.66 2.32
N ASP A 124 -16.29 -18.95 2.67
CA ASP A 124 -17.65 -19.39 2.37
C ASP A 124 -17.89 -19.28 0.84
N PRO A 125 -18.12 -20.40 0.13
CA PRO A 125 -18.34 -20.39 -1.32
C PRO A 125 -19.66 -19.73 -1.75
N GLY A 126 -20.60 -19.50 -0.81
CA GLY A 126 -21.80 -18.70 -1.06
C GLY A 126 -21.55 -17.18 -1.08
N ILE A 127 -20.38 -16.75 -0.58
CA ILE A 127 -19.98 -15.33 -0.47
C ILE A 127 -18.80 -15.03 -1.40
N TRP A 128 -17.81 -15.92 -1.42
CA TRP A 128 -16.56 -15.75 -2.13
C TRP A 128 -16.53 -16.59 -3.40
N THR A 129 -16.38 -15.93 -4.54
CA THR A 129 -16.30 -16.59 -5.85
C THR A 129 -14.84 -16.77 -6.25
N LEU A 130 -14.42 -18.00 -6.58
CA LEU A 130 -13.08 -18.27 -7.09
C LEU A 130 -12.91 -17.68 -8.50
N ARG A 131 -11.81 -16.97 -8.73
CA ARG A 131 -11.47 -16.34 -10.00
C ARG A 131 -10.18 -16.92 -10.57
N PRO A 132 -10.06 -17.01 -11.91
CA PRO A 132 -8.79 -17.28 -12.54
C PRO A 132 -7.76 -16.23 -12.10
N SER A 133 -6.59 -16.68 -11.67
CA SER A 133 -5.49 -15.82 -11.26
C SER A 133 -4.32 -15.97 -12.24
N PRO A 134 -3.74 -14.86 -12.73
CA PRO A 134 -2.60 -14.91 -13.64
C PRO A 134 -1.27 -15.19 -12.93
N GLY A 135 -1.23 -15.22 -11.59
CA GLY A 135 -0.02 -15.45 -10.80
C GLY A 135 -0.18 -16.63 -9.85
N GLY A 136 0.93 -17.08 -9.25
CA GLY A 136 1.01 -18.21 -8.30
C GLY A 136 0.28 -17.99 -6.96
N TYR A 137 -0.90 -17.40 -7.00
CA TYR A 137 -1.81 -17.13 -5.90
C TYR A 137 -3.23 -17.51 -6.30
N GLN A 138 -4.06 -17.90 -5.34
CA GLN A 138 -5.48 -18.09 -5.57
C GLN A 138 -6.21 -16.77 -5.34
N MET A 139 -7.07 -16.38 -6.29
CA MET A 139 -7.85 -15.16 -6.19
C MET A 139 -9.33 -15.51 -5.99
N ARG A 140 -9.96 -14.90 -5.00
CA ARG A 140 -11.40 -14.93 -4.78
C ARG A 140 -11.93 -13.52 -4.76
N GLU A 141 -13.17 -13.34 -5.18
CA GLU A 141 -13.84 -12.05 -5.17
C GLU A 141 -15.15 -12.10 -4.40
N GLN A 142 -15.52 -10.95 -3.83
CA GLN A 142 -16.81 -10.69 -3.22
C GLN A 142 -17.23 -9.27 -3.59
N ASN A 143 -18.46 -9.11 -4.06
CA ASN A 143 -19.08 -7.80 -4.22
C ASN A 143 -19.81 -7.44 -2.92
N THR A 144 -19.64 -6.21 -2.46
CA THR A 144 -20.25 -5.65 -1.26
C THR A 144 -21.02 -4.38 -1.63
N GLU A 145 -21.88 -3.89 -0.74
CA GLU A 145 -22.57 -2.61 -0.96
C GLU A 145 -21.59 -1.44 -1.11
N ASP A 146 -20.46 -1.50 -0.41
CA ASP A 146 -19.45 -0.45 -0.34
C ASP A 146 -18.37 -0.56 -1.44
N GLY A 147 -18.37 -1.63 -2.24
CA GLY A 147 -17.28 -1.89 -3.19
C GLY A 147 -17.02 -3.36 -3.48
N GLN A 148 -15.84 -3.62 -4.02
CA GLN A 148 -15.40 -4.99 -4.35
C GLN A 148 -14.21 -5.38 -3.48
N LEU A 149 -14.25 -6.60 -2.94
CA LEU A 149 -13.17 -7.21 -2.20
C LEU A 149 -12.54 -8.34 -3.02
N PHE A 150 -11.22 -8.42 -3.00
CA PHE A 150 -10.45 -9.53 -3.51
C PHE A 150 -9.67 -10.16 -2.37
N ALA A 151 -9.77 -11.49 -2.24
CA ALA A 151 -8.92 -12.25 -1.34
C ALA A 151 -7.89 -13.03 -2.13
N LEU A 152 -6.62 -12.82 -1.80
CA LEU A 152 -5.47 -13.40 -2.47
C LEU A 152 -4.78 -14.33 -1.48
N SER A 153 -4.85 -15.63 -1.73
CA SER A 153 -4.13 -16.63 -0.92
C SER A 153 -2.77 -16.88 -1.56
N LEU A 154 -1.72 -16.58 -0.82
CA LEU A 154 -0.33 -16.70 -1.21
C LEU A 154 0.33 -17.84 -0.42
N GLU A 155 1.08 -18.69 -1.13
CA GLU A 155 2.09 -19.53 -0.49
C GLU A 155 3.43 -18.78 -0.63
N SER A 156 3.88 -18.17 0.46
CA SER A 156 5.02 -17.26 0.44
C SER A 156 5.78 -17.33 1.76
N GLY A 157 7.09 -17.57 1.68
CA GLY A 157 7.96 -17.84 2.82
C GLY A 157 8.50 -19.27 2.80
N PRO A 158 8.91 -19.81 3.96
CA PRO A 158 9.24 -21.23 4.11
C PRO A 158 8.07 -22.13 3.70
N PRO A 159 8.33 -23.39 3.28
CA PRO A 159 7.27 -24.33 2.90
C PRO A 159 6.18 -24.44 3.97
N GLY A 160 4.92 -24.30 3.54
CA GLY A 160 3.75 -24.32 4.43
C GLY A 160 3.39 -22.98 5.09
N GLU A 161 4.11 -21.90 4.79
CA GLU A 161 3.71 -20.56 5.21
C GLU A 161 2.72 -19.94 4.20
N TYR A 162 1.53 -19.59 4.71
CA TYR A 162 0.45 -19.01 3.92
C TYR A 162 0.15 -17.59 4.39
N TRP A 163 -0.05 -16.71 3.42
CA TRP A 163 -0.48 -15.33 3.65
C TRP A 163 -1.76 -15.05 2.88
N THR A 164 -2.67 -14.33 3.52
CA THR A 164 -3.87 -13.81 2.88
C THR A 164 -3.76 -12.30 2.77
N LEU A 165 -3.94 -11.80 1.54
CA LEU A 165 -4.18 -10.38 1.29
C LEU A 165 -5.65 -10.17 0.96
N ILE A 166 -6.31 -9.26 1.66
CA ILE A 166 -7.61 -8.73 1.25
C ILE A 166 -7.37 -7.36 0.62
N VAL A 167 -7.83 -7.16 -0.62
CA VAL A 167 -7.74 -5.90 -1.36
C VAL A 167 -9.14 -5.37 -1.58
N GLY A 168 -9.43 -4.18 -1.06
CA GLY A 168 -10.74 -3.54 -1.17
C GLY A 168 -10.72 -2.33 -2.08
N PHE A 169 -11.58 -2.34 -3.11
CA PHE A 169 -11.82 -1.22 -4.00
C PHE A 169 -13.19 -0.61 -3.68
N PRO A 170 -13.26 0.62 -3.13
CA PRO A 170 -14.52 1.25 -2.82
C PRO A 170 -15.32 1.57 -4.09
N SER A 171 -16.63 1.39 -4.03
CA SER A 171 -17.56 1.84 -5.06
C SER A 171 -17.91 3.30 -4.78
N ILE A 172 -17.39 4.22 -5.60
CA ILE A 172 -17.80 5.63 -5.53
C ILE A 172 -18.81 5.89 -6.63
N SER A 173 -19.98 6.35 -6.20
CA SER A 173 -21.20 6.58 -6.96
C SER A 173 -20.95 6.91 -8.45
N GLY A 174 -21.07 5.89 -9.30
CA GLY A 174 -21.19 6.02 -10.75
C GLY A 174 -19.94 5.69 -11.58
N ASN A 175 -18.74 5.58 -10.98
CA ASN A 175 -17.52 5.24 -11.72
C ASN A 175 -16.70 4.18 -10.97
N GLU A 176 -16.31 3.10 -11.67
CA GLU A 176 -15.25 2.23 -11.14
C GLU A 176 -13.93 3.02 -11.10
N PRO A 177 -13.22 3.07 -9.95
CA PRO A 177 -11.96 3.81 -9.80
C PRO A 177 -10.89 3.37 -10.79
N LEU A 178 -10.89 2.08 -11.12
CA LEU A 178 -9.88 1.41 -11.94
C LEU A 178 -10.58 0.45 -12.88
N SER A 179 -10.27 0.54 -14.18
CA SER A 179 -10.69 -0.48 -15.14
C SER A 179 -10.14 -1.85 -14.76
N GLY A 180 -10.86 -2.92 -15.15
CA GLY A 180 -10.48 -4.30 -14.80
C GLY A 180 -9.01 -4.64 -15.10
N GLY A 181 -8.50 -4.24 -16.28
CA GLY A 181 -7.10 -4.51 -16.65
C GLY A 181 -6.06 -3.72 -15.84
N SER A 182 -6.38 -2.51 -15.37
CA SER A 182 -5.50 -1.75 -14.48
C SER A 182 -5.53 -2.32 -13.05
N ARG A 183 -6.71 -2.77 -12.60
CA ARG A 183 -6.89 -3.45 -11.31
C ARG A 183 -6.09 -4.75 -11.23
N GLU A 184 -6.13 -5.57 -12.27
CA GLU A 184 -5.37 -6.82 -12.34
C GLU A 184 -3.85 -6.59 -12.31
N ARG A 185 -3.36 -5.59 -13.06
CA ARG A 185 -1.93 -5.23 -13.05
C ARG A 185 -1.47 -4.69 -11.70
N LEU A 186 -2.30 -3.87 -11.05
CA LEU A 186 -2.06 -3.37 -9.69
C LEU A 186 -1.98 -4.55 -8.71
N ILE A 187 -2.97 -5.45 -8.71
CA ILE A 187 -2.99 -6.63 -7.82
C ILE A 187 -1.77 -7.51 -8.04
N SER A 188 -1.43 -7.80 -9.30
CA SER A 188 -0.25 -8.60 -9.63
C SER A 188 1.04 -7.96 -9.10
N SER A 189 1.19 -6.64 -9.28
CA SER A 189 2.35 -5.89 -8.80
C SER A 189 2.41 -5.81 -7.27
N LEU A 190 1.27 -5.65 -6.60
CA LEU A 190 1.14 -5.70 -5.15
C LEU A 190 1.59 -7.07 -4.62
N VAL A 191 1.08 -8.16 -5.19
CA VAL A 191 1.41 -9.53 -4.77
C VAL A 191 2.91 -9.77 -4.94
N SER A 192 3.49 -9.39 -6.09
CA SER A 192 4.92 -9.56 -6.34
C SER A 192 5.79 -8.85 -5.29
N ARG A 193 5.49 -7.58 -4.98
CA ARG A 193 6.24 -6.81 -3.98
C ARG A 193 5.99 -7.31 -2.55
N PHE A 194 4.77 -7.68 -2.21
CA PHE A 194 4.45 -8.20 -0.89
C PHE A 194 5.15 -9.55 -0.63
N THR A 195 5.16 -10.44 -1.61
CA THR A 195 5.90 -11.71 -1.55
C THR A 195 7.39 -11.51 -1.30
N TYR A 196 7.98 -10.45 -1.86
CA TYR A 196 9.37 -10.08 -1.55
C TYR A 196 9.55 -9.67 -0.07
N PHE A 197 8.66 -8.86 0.51
CA PHE A 197 8.76 -8.51 1.94
C PHE A 197 8.57 -9.73 2.85
N VAL A 198 7.66 -10.63 2.46
CA VAL A 198 7.45 -11.90 3.18
C VAL A 198 8.70 -12.78 3.15
N SER A 199 9.47 -12.79 2.06
CA SER A 199 10.65 -13.65 1.93
C SER A 199 11.88 -13.16 2.71
N ILE A 200 11.94 -11.87 3.05
CA ILE A 200 13.08 -11.27 3.77
C ILE A 200 12.81 -10.99 5.26
N LYS A 201 11.58 -11.25 5.74
CA LYS A 201 11.23 -11.05 7.16
C LYS A 201 12.00 -12.02 8.06
N HIS A 202 12.24 -11.61 9.31
CA HIS A 202 12.76 -12.53 10.34
C HIS A 202 11.64 -13.09 11.21
N TYR A 203 10.64 -12.27 11.53
CA TYR A 203 9.44 -12.65 12.26
C TYR A 203 8.18 -12.27 11.47
N SER A 204 7.06 -12.95 11.72
CA SER A 204 5.78 -12.61 11.08
C SER A 204 5.30 -11.18 11.41
N SER A 205 5.76 -10.63 12.54
CA SER A 205 5.56 -9.23 12.91
C SER A 205 6.29 -8.24 12.01
N ASP A 206 7.35 -8.65 11.32
CA ASP A 206 8.20 -7.73 10.55
C ASP A 206 7.64 -7.46 9.15
N VAL A 207 6.58 -8.18 8.76
CA VAL A 207 5.94 -7.99 7.47
C VAL A 207 5.33 -6.61 7.36
N SER A 208 5.65 -5.93 6.26
CA SER A 208 5.15 -4.62 5.89
C SER A 208 4.53 -4.63 4.50
N LEU A 209 3.65 -3.66 4.25
CA LEU A 209 3.10 -3.40 2.93
C LEU A 209 4.06 -2.55 2.07
N PRO A 210 4.10 -2.75 0.74
CA PRO A 210 4.96 -1.96 -0.15
C PRO A 210 4.57 -0.48 -0.12
N ALA A 211 5.54 0.41 0.11
CA ALA A 211 5.28 1.85 0.13
C ALA A 211 4.84 2.41 -1.24
N VAL A 212 5.35 1.83 -2.32
CA VAL A 212 5.01 2.20 -3.71
C VAL A 212 4.73 0.92 -4.49
N ILE A 213 3.79 0.98 -5.42
CA ILE A 213 3.46 -0.07 -6.38
C ILE A 213 3.39 0.58 -7.76
N THR A 214 4.04 0.02 -8.77
CA THR A 214 4.03 0.55 -10.15
C THR A 214 3.44 -0.53 -11.05
N PHE A 215 2.50 -0.20 -11.95
CA PHE A 215 1.68 -1.19 -12.67
C PHE A 215 1.16 -0.73 -14.05
#